data_AF-A0A851T2X6-F1
#
_entry.id   AF-A0A851T2X6-F1
#
_cell.length_a   1.000
_cell.length_b   1.000
_cell.length_c   1.000
_cell.angle_alpha   90.00
_cell.angle_beta   90.00
_cell.angle_gamma   90.00
#
_symmetry.space_group_name_H-M   'P 1'
#
loop_
_entity.id
_entity.type
_entity.pdbx_description
1 polymer ?
#
loop_
_entity_poly.entity_id
_entity_poly.type
_entity_poly.pdbx_seq_one_letter_code
_entity_poly.pdbx_strand_id
1 'polypeptide(L)'
;VEEKLLPKEKNKLRKPVVEKMRRDRINSSIEQLKLLLEKEFQRHQPNSKLEKADILEVTVSYLKQQSRLQEPTSAHKHPEQDFNSGYLRCLREALHFLSSHGPKEETQAQLIKHFCQVRAGPHVPPRRAPQRLPRSPHSPARRPPAQKRAAAPPAIWRPW
;
A
#
# COMPACT_ATOMS: atom_id res chain seq x y z
N VAL A 1 -9.87 -50.98 32.31
CA VAL A 1 -9.25 -51.23 30.98
C VAL A 1 -8.81 -49.87 30.46
N GLU A 2 -7.59 -49.47 30.77
CA GLU A 2 -7.04 -48.18 30.31
C GLU A 2 -6.31 -48.44 28.99
N GLU A 3 -7.03 -48.30 27.89
CA GLU A 3 -6.49 -48.47 26.55
C GLU A 3 -5.55 -47.30 26.24
N LYS A 4 -4.27 -47.49 26.56
CA LYS A 4 -3.21 -46.50 26.39
C LYS A 4 -2.85 -46.40 24.90
N LEU A 5 -3.63 -45.64 24.14
CA LEU A 5 -3.43 -45.39 22.70
C LEU A 5 -1.96 -45.03 22.38
N LEU A 6 -1.40 -45.63 21.34
CA LEU A 6 0.01 -45.41 20.98
C LEU A 6 0.27 -43.95 20.55
N PRO A 7 1.48 -43.39 20.78
CA PRO A 7 1.85 -42.03 20.35
C PRO A 7 1.55 -41.69 18.88
N LYS A 8 1.61 -42.69 17.99
CA LYS A 8 1.29 -42.54 16.57
C LYS A 8 -0.21 -42.34 16.33
N GLU A 9 -1.08 -42.94 17.12
CA GLU A 9 -2.54 -42.80 17.03
C GLU A 9 -3.01 -41.47 17.62
N LYS A 10 -2.38 -41.04 18.72
CA LYS A 10 -2.55 -39.71 19.31
C LYS A 10 -2.21 -38.59 18.31
N ASN A 11 -1.16 -38.74 17.50
CA ASN A 11 -0.80 -37.77 16.46
C ASN A 11 -1.80 -37.78 15.28
N LYS A 12 -2.28 -38.97 14.89
CA LYS A 12 -3.35 -39.13 13.88
C LYS A 12 -4.69 -38.53 14.31
N LEU A 13 -4.98 -38.47 15.62
CA LEU A 13 -6.21 -37.88 16.19
C LEU A 13 -6.07 -36.38 16.53
N ARG A 14 -4.86 -35.88 16.79
CA ARG A 14 -4.62 -34.45 17.04
C ARG A 14 -4.80 -33.59 15.79
N LYS A 15 -4.32 -34.08 14.64
CA LYS A 15 -4.49 -33.39 13.35
C LYS A 15 -5.95 -33.10 12.99
N PRO A 16 -6.91 -34.05 13.08
CA PRO A 16 -8.31 -33.77 12.79
C PRO A 16 -8.96 -32.83 13.81
N VAL A 17 -8.53 -32.83 15.08
CA VAL A 17 -9.05 -31.87 16.08
C VAL A 17 -8.61 -30.44 15.77
N VAL A 18 -7.31 -30.23 15.47
CA VAL A 18 -6.79 -28.90 15.11
C VAL A 18 -7.45 -28.39 13.82
N GLU A 19 -7.64 -29.27 12.84
CA GLU A 19 -8.32 -28.91 11.59
C GLU A 19 -9.79 -28.56 11.82
N LYS A 20 -10.48 -29.29 12.69
CA LYS A 20 -11.85 -28.95 13.11
C LYS A 20 -11.89 -27.56 13.74
N MET A 21 -11.01 -27.26 14.69
CA MET A 21 -10.91 -25.93 15.32
C MET A 21 -10.64 -24.83 14.29
N ARG A 22 -9.77 -25.08 13.30
CA ARG A 22 -9.51 -24.13 12.21
C ARG A 22 -10.79 -23.86 11.40
N ARG A 23 -11.50 -24.92 11.01
CA ARG A 23 -12.75 -24.82 10.25
C ARG A 23 -13.84 -24.09 11.04
N ASP A 24 -13.96 -24.38 12.33
CA ASP A 24 -14.92 -23.74 13.22
C ASP A 24 -14.63 -22.25 13.35
N ARG A 25 -13.35 -21.87 13.50
CA ARG A 25 -12.93 -20.46 13.50
C ARG A 25 -13.28 -19.76 12.18
N ILE A 26 -12.98 -20.38 11.03
CA ILE A 26 -13.32 -19.81 9.72
C ILE A 26 -14.84 -19.62 9.58
N ASN A 27 -15.62 -20.64 9.94
CA ASN A 27 -17.08 -20.56 9.86
C ASN A 27 -17.64 -19.46 10.78
N SER A 28 -17.12 -19.36 12.00
CA SER A 28 -17.50 -18.30 12.94
C SER A 28 -17.24 -16.92 12.36
N SER A 29 -16.06 -16.69 11.77
CA SER A 29 -15.75 -15.41 11.13
C SER A 29 -16.65 -15.11 9.92
N ILE A 30 -17.04 -16.11 9.13
CA ILE A 30 -17.98 -15.93 8.02
C ILE A 30 -19.37 -15.51 8.52
N GLU A 31 -19.87 -16.15 9.59
CA GLU A 31 -21.15 -15.75 10.20
C GLU A 31 -21.07 -14.35 10.83
N GLN A 32 -19.94 -13.98 11.44
CA GLN A 32 -19.72 -12.62 11.93
C GLN A 32 -19.76 -11.59 10.81
N LEU A 33 -19.16 -11.86 9.64
CA LEU A 33 -19.24 -10.98 8.48
C LEU A 33 -20.69 -10.78 8.01
N LYS A 34 -21.47 -11.87 7.98
CA LYS A 34 -22.90 -11.83 7.64
C LYS A 34 -23.68 -10.86 8.53
N LEU A 35 -23.44 -10.92 9.84
CA LEU A 35 -24.10 -10.03 10.82
C LEU A 35 -23.63 -8.57 10.70
N LEU A 36 -22.32 -8.33 10.56
CA LEU A 36 -21.76 -6.99 10.48
C LEU A 36 -22.20 -6.22 9.24
N LEU A 37 -22.39 -6.92 8.12
CA LEU A 37 -22.74 -6.34 6.82
C LEU A 37 -24.19 -6.65 6.42
N GLU A 38 -25.06 -6.99 7.36
CA GLU A 38 -26.45 -7.42 7.09
C GLU A 38 -27.22 -6.44 6.18
N LYS A 39 -27.06 -5.13 6.41
CA LYS A 39 -27.67 -4.09 5.57
C LYS A 39 -27.15 -4.09 4.13
N GLU A 40 -25.86 -4.35 3.94
CA GLU A 40 -25.24 -4.42 2.61
C GLU A 40 -25.74 -5.66 1.86
N PHE A 41 -25.86 -6.79 2.57
CA PHE A 41 -26.45 -8.00 2.02
C PHE A 41 -27.91 -7.81 1.62
N GLN A 42 -28.73 -7.15 2.46
CA GLN A 42 -30.12 -6.84 2.12
C GLN A 42 -30.23 -5.95 0.89
N ARG A 43 -29.30 -5.01 0.71
CA ARG A 43 -29.26 -4.15 -0.48
C ARG A 43 -28.94 -4.93 -1.76
N HIS A 44 -28.03 -5.90 -1.69
CA HIS A 44 -27.59 -6.70 -2.84
C HIS A 44 -28.55 -7.85 -3.16
N GLN A 45 -29.07 -8.54 -2.12
CA GLN A 45 -29.91 -9.74 -2.24
C GLN A 45 -30.94 -9.82 -1.08
N PRO A 46 -32.04 -9.06 -1.13
CA PRO A 46 -32.96 -8.90 0.01
C PRO A 46 -33.71 -10.16 0.45
N ASN A 47 -33.83 -11.18 -0.42
CA ASN A 47 -34.65 -12.37 -0.15
C ASN A 47 -33.96 -13.70 -0.49
N SER A 48 -32.63 -13.69 -0.69
CA SER A 48 -31.87 -14.91 -1.04
C SER A 48 -31.12 -15.46 0.16
N LYS A 49 -31.03 -16.79 0.22
CA LYS A 49 -30.15 -17.47 1.18
C LYS A 49 -28.70 -17.18 0.78
N LEU A 50 -27.98 -16.43 1.62
CA LEU A 50 -26.58 -16.10 1.37
C LEU A 50 -25.71 -17.36 1.43
N GLU A 51 -25.09 -17.71 0.31
CA GLU A 51 -24.07 -18.75 0.27
C GLU A 51 -22.74 -18.20 0.80
N LYS A 52 -21.82 -19.09 1.22
CA LYS A 52 -20.52 -18.65 1.75
C LYS A 52 -19.70 -17.86 0.71
N ALA A 53 -19.86 -18.19 -0.57
CA ALA A 53 -19.22 -17.46 -1.66
C ALA A 53 -19.77 -16.03 -1.75
N ASP A 54 -21.09 -15.85 -1.73
CA ASP A 54 -21.73 -14.53 -1.75
C ASP A 54 -21.30 -13.67 -0.55
N ILE A 55 -21.24 -14.27 0.64
CA ILE A 55 -20.81 -13.57 1.85
C ILE A 55 -19.42 -12.97 1.64
N LEU A 56 -18.48 -13.76 1.11
CA LEU A 56 -17.11 -13.31 0.86
C LEU A 56 -17.03 -12.29 -0.28
N GLU A 57 -17.77 -12.48 -1.36
CA GLU A 57 -17.76 -11.59 -2.52
C GLU A 57 -18.26 -10.19 -2.16
N VAL A 58 -19.45 -10.10 -1.53
CA VAL A 58 -20.01 -8.82 -1.09
C VAL A 58 -19.13 -8.17 -0.05
N THR A 59 -18.58 -8.93 0.90
CA THR A 59 -17.64 -8.38 1.91
C THR A 59 -16.42 -7.74 1.24
N VAL A 60 -15.80 -8.43 0.27
CA VAL A 60 -14.63 -7.89 -0.45
C VAL A 60 -15.00 -6.66 -1.27
N SER A 61 -16.17 -6.68 -1.93
CA SER A 61 -16.68 -5.52 -2.68
C SER A 61 -16.89 -4.31 -1.76
N TYR A 62 -17.56 -4.52 -0.63
CA TYR A 62 -17.81 -3.50 0.39
C TYR A 62 -16.50 -2.91 0.92
N LEU A 63 -15.52 -3.74 1.29
CA LEU A 63 -14.24 -3.27 1.80
C LEU A 63 -13.44 -2.49 0.75
N LYS A 64 -13.48 -2.89 -0.52
CA LYS A 64 -12.86 -2.13 -1.63
C LYS A 64 -13.54 -0.79 -1.86
N GLN A 65 -14.87 -0.73 -1.72
CA GLN A 65 -15.60 0.52 -1.80
C GLN A 65 -15.24 1.42 -0.62
N GLN A 66 -15.19 0.87 0.60
CA GLN A 66 -14.80 1.63 1.78
C GLN A 66 -13.36 2.10 1.76
N SER A 67 -12.42 1.32 1.23
CA SER A 67 -11.04 1.77 1.10
C SER A 67 -10.91 2.95 0.12
N ARG A 68 -11.74 3.00 -0.93
CA ARG A 68 -11.79 4.15 -1.86
C ARG A 68 -12.41 5.39 -1.22
N LEU A 69 -13.43 5.20 -0.37
CA LEU A 69 -14.12 6.30 0.33
C LEU A 69 -13.29 6.82 1.51
N GLN A 70 -12.54 5.93 2.18
CA GLN A 70 -11.60 6.21 3.26
C GLN A 70 -10.17 6.46 2.78
N GLU A 71 -9.96 6.91 1.54
CA GLU A 71 -8.72 7.60 1.19
C GLU A 71 -8.86 9.11 1.46
N PRO A 72 -8.63 9.60 2.70
CA PRO A 72 -7.93 10.86 2.85
C PRO A 72 -6.44 10.55 2.68
N THR A 73 -5.93 10.76 1.47
CA THR A 73 -4.51 11.12 1.26
C THR A 73 -3.48 10.28 2.04
N SER A 74 -3.43 8.95 1.97
CA SER A 74 -2.36 8.24 2.72
C SER A 74 -2.00 6.81 2.32
N ALA A 75 -2.15 6.37 1.07
CA ALA A 75 -1.59 5.05 0.67
C ALA A 75 -0.77 5.01 -0.63
N HIS A 76 -0.38 6.16 -1.16
CA HIS A 76 0.78 6.25 -2.05
C HIS A 76 1.51 7.55 -1.70
N LYS A 77 2.47 7.47 -0.76
CA LYS A 77 3.36 8.58 -0.44
C LYS A 77 4.27 8.82 -1.65
N HIS A 78 3.76 9.51 -2.65
CA HIS A 78 4.58 10.17 -3.64
C HIS A 78 5.23 11.34 -2.90
N PRO A 79 6.55 11.35 -2.68
CA PRO A 79 7.20 12.41 -1.90
C PRO A 79 6.89 13.81 -2.42
N GLU A 80 6.62 13.95 -3.73
CA GLU A 80 6.23 15.23 -4.31
C GLU A 80 4.77 15.64 -4.01
N GLN A 81 3.86 14.68 -3.78
CA GLN A 81 2.50 15.00 -3.33
C GLN A 81 2.51 15.50 -1.88
N ASP A 82 3.33 14.88 -1.02
CA ASP A 82 3.54 15.32 0.36
C ASP A 82 4.21 16.72 0.40
N PHE A 83 5.22 16.95 -0.45
CA PHE A 83 5.87 18.26 -0.59
C PHE A 83 4.90 19.33 -1.10
N ASN A 84 4.15 19.06 -2.19
CA ASN A 84 3.22 20.03 -2.76
C ASN A 84 2.08 20.37 -1.78
N SER A 85 1.60 19.36 -1.04
CA SER A 85 0.61 19.56 0.03
C SER A 85 1.14 20.44 1.16
N GLY A 86 2.35 20.14 1.67
CA GLY A 86 3.01 20.94 2.71
C GLY A 86 3.31 22.36 2.25
N TYR A 87 3.75 22.51 1.00
CA TYR A 87 4.03 23.79 0.35
C TYR A 87 2.76 24.65 0.21
N LEU A 88 1.67 24.08 -0.31
CA LEU A 88 0.38 24.77 -0.44
C LEU A 88 -0.19 25.19 0.91
N ARG A 89 -0.01 24.35 1.94
CA ARG A 89 -0.40 24.68 3.31
C ARG A 89 0.39 25.87 3.85
N CYS A 90 1.71 25.87 3.66
CA CYS A 90 2.57 27.00 4.03
C CYS A 90 2.19 28.28 3.29
N LEU A 91 1.95 28.20 1.98
CA LEU A 91 1.51 29.34 1.17
C LEU A 91 0.18 29.92 1.67
N ARG A 92 -0.80 29.06 1.95
CA ARG A 92 -2.11 29.48 2.46
C ARG A 92 -1.96 30.23 3.77
N GLU A 93 -1.16 29.71 4.70
CA GLU A 93 -0.93 30.34 6.00
C GLU A 93 -0.19 31.68 5.85
N ALA A 94 0.82 31.75 4.97
CA ALA A 94 1.53 32.98 4.66
C ALA A 94 0.57 34.04 4.10
N LEU A 95 -0.27 33.68 3.12
CA LEU A 95 -1.26 34.60 2.55
C LEU A 95 -2.30 35.05 3.58
N HIS A 96 -2.75 34.14 4.44
CA HIS A 96 -3.68 34.45 5.52
C HIS A 96 -3.06 35.46 6.50
N PHE A 97 -1.83 35.23 6.94
CA PHE A 97 -1.07 36.15 7.80
C PHE A 97 -0.91 37.53 7.15
N LEU A 98 -0.56 37.59 5.86
CA LEU A 98 -0.44 38.88 5.17
C LEU A 98 -1.80 39.59 5.08
N SER A 99 -2.89 38.86 4.86
CA SER A 99 -4.23 39.45 4.82
C SER A 99 -4.68 39.99 6.19
N SER A 100 -4.30 39.33 7.28
CA SER A 100 -4.70 39.74 8.64
C SER A 100 -3.81 40.83 9.23
N HIS A 101 -2.56 40.97 8.77
CA HIS A 101 -1.57 41.88 9.37
C HIS A 101 -1.20 43.09 8.49
N GLY A 102 -1.87 43.31 7.35
CA GLY A 102 -1.73 44.52 6.52
C GLY A 102 -0.31 44.99 6.21
N PRO A 103 0.62 44.12 5.77
CA PRO A 103 1.93 44.55 5.32
C PRO A 103 1.81 45.35 4.01
N LYS A 104 2.85 46.12 3.67
CA LYS A 104 2.92 46.86 2.40
C LYS A 104 2.63 45.92 1.22
N GLU A 105 1.75 46.37 0.32
CA GLU A 105 1.30 45.65 -0.88
C GLU A 105 2.47 45.10 -1.72
N GLU A 106 3.61 45.80 -1.70
CA GLU A 106 4.85 45.39 -2.34
C GLU A 106 5.46 44.10 -1.75
N THR A 107 5.44 43.93 -0.43
CA THR A 107 5.95 42.72 0.24
C THR A 107 5.08 41.50 -0.08
N GLN A 108 3.77 41.71 -0.16
CA GLN A 108 2.81 40.67 -0.56
C GLN A 108 3.03 40.25 -2.02
N ALA A 109 3.20 41.22 -2.93
CA ALA A 109 3.47 40.94 -4.34
C ALA A 109 4.82 40.21 -4.54
N GLN A 110 5.87 40.62 -3.82
CA GLN A 110 7.18 39.95 -3.87
C GLN A 110 7.12 38.52 -3.35
N LEU A 111 6.38 38.27 -2.27
CA LEU A 111 6.25 36.93 -1.70
C LEU A 111 5.46 36.00 -2.63
N ILE A 112 4.34 36.46 -3.19
CA ILE A 112 3.54 35.69 -4.17
C ILE A 112 4.40 35.36 -5.40
N LYS A 113 5.18 36.32 -5.90
CA LYS A 113 6.11 36.11 -7.03
C LYS A 113 7.14 35.02 -6.72
N HIS A 114 7.73 35.04 -5.52
CA HIS A 114 8.70 34.03 -5.10
C HIS A 114 8.08 32.63 -5.04
N PHE A 115 6.89 32.50 -4.45
CA PHE A 115 6.19 31.21 -4.43
C PHE A 115 5.87 30.71 -5.86
N CYS A 116 5.34 31.55 -6.74
CA CYS A 116 5.08 31.18 -8.13
C CYS A 116 6.36 30.77 -8.90
N GLN A 117 7.50 31.41 -8.64
CA GLN A 117 8.79 31.08 -9.26
C GLN A 117 9.35 29.73 -8.79
N VAL A 118 9.23 29.42 -7.50
CA VAL A 118 9.67 28.11 -6.95
C VAL A 118 8.90 26.96 -7.59
N ARG A 119 7.63 27.18 -7.96
CA ARG A 119 6.77 26.17 -8.60
C ARG A 119 7.03 26.00 -10.11
N ALA A 120 7.69 26.97 -10.76
CA ALA A 120 8.04 26.91 -12.17
C ALA A 120 9.33 26.09 -12.46
N GLY A 121 9.97 25.54 -11.40
CA GLY A 121 11.23 24.80 -11.50
C GLY A 121 12.44 25.70 -11.74
N PRO A 122 13.67 25.24 -11.43
CA PRO A 122 14.85 25.97 -11.86
C PRO A 122 14.84 26.04 -13.38
N HIS A 123 14.93 27.24 -13.94
CA HIS A 123 15.38 27.42 -15.31
C HIS A 123 16.79 26.81 -15.39
N VAL A 124 16.89 25.56 -15.80
CA VAL A 124 18.16 24.89 -16.10
C VAL A 124 18.74 25.65 -17.29
N PRO A 125 19.81 26.46 -17.12
CA PRO A 125 20.50 26.98 -18.30
C PRO A 125 21.01 25.77 -19.09
N PRO A 126 20.97 25.79 -20.44
CA PRO A 126 21.37 24.65 -21.25
C PRO A 126 22.79 24.27 -20.85
N ARG A 127 22.90 23.05 -20.31
CA ARG A 127 24.14 22.42 -19.86
C ARG A 127 25.16 22.52 -20.99
N ARG A 128 26.13 23.44 -20.87
CA ARG A 128 27.29 23.50 -21.76
C ARG A 128 27.99 22.14 -21.71
N ALA A 129 28.36 21.68 -22.91
CA ALA A 129 28.95 20.37 -23.19
C ALA A 129 30.09 19.98 -22.22
N PRO A 130 30.28 18.68 -21.94
CA PRO A 130 31.32 18.23 -21.03
C PRO A 130 32.71 18.50 -21.63
N GLN A 131 33.40 19.50 -21.11
CA GLN A 131 34.84 19.69 -21.30
C GLN A 131 35.57 18.50 -20.68
N ARG A 132 36.31 17.77 -21.53
CA ARG A 132 37.23 16.69 -21.18
C ARG A 132 38.41 17.24 -20.36
N LEU A 133 38.97 16.42 -19.46
CA LEU A 133 40.40 16.26 -19.12
C LEU A 133 40.51 15.23 -17.95
N PRO A 134 41.69 14.64 -17.67
CA PRO A 134 42.41 13.66 -18.48
C PRO A 134 42.50 12.28 -17.80
N ARG A 135 42.83 11.27 -18.61
CA ARG A 135 43.04 9.87 -18.22
C ARG A 135 44.24 9.71 -17.28
N SER A 136 44.14 8.75 -16.34
CA SER A 136 45.27 8.13 -15.65
C SER A 136 45.15 6.60 -15.75
N PRO A 137 46.26 5.83 -15.86
CA PRO A 137 46.30 4.66 -16.73
C PRO A 137 46.71 3.38 -16.01
N HIS A 138 45.79 2.56 -15.48
CA HIS A 138 46.16 1.20 -15.08
C HIS A 138 45.03 0.19 -15.35
N SER A 139 45.36 -0.78 -16.19
CA SER A 139 44.68 -2.07 -16.43
C SER A 139 45.83 -3.02 -16.82
N PRO A 140 45.81 -4.34 -16.52
CA PRO A 140 44.68 -5.22 -16.83
C PRO A 140 44.40 -6.28 -15.73
N ALA A 141 43.26 -6.97 -15.74
CA ALA A 141 43.24 -8.37 -16.19
C ALA A 141 41.82 -8.86 -16.49
N ARG A 142 41.78 -9.91 -17.31
CA ARG A 142 40.77 -10.25 -18.30
C ARG A 142 40.09 -11.59 -17.98
N ARG A 143 38.74 -11.60 -17.95
CA ARG A 143 37.78 -12.70 -18.30
C ARG A 143 37.71 -13.95 -17.41
N PRO A 144 36.68 -14.85 -17.52
CA PRO A 144 35.49 -14.89 -18.41
C PRO A 144 34.11 -15.10 -17.71
N PRO A 145 32.98 -15.22 -18.46
CA PRO A 145 31.63 -15.39 -17.94
C PRO A 145 31.11 -16.85 -18.01
N ALA A 146 30.28 -17.26 -17.04
CA ALA A 146 29.44 -18.47 -17.00
C ALA A 146 28.70 -18.43 -15.63
N GLN A 147 27.42 -18.70 -15.43
CA GLN A 147 26.44 -19.55 -16.10
C GLN A 147 25.03 -19.12 -15.67
N LYS A 148 24.07 -19.30 -16.58
CA LYS A 148 22.64 -19.28 -16.27
C LYS A 148 22.34 -20.33 -15.19
N ARG A 149 21.90 -19.91 -14.00
CA ARG A 149 21.24 -20.81 -13.06
C ARG A 149 19.74 -20.67 -13.25
N ALA A 150 19.14 -21.79 -13.64
CA ALA A 150 17.71 -21.97 -13.85
C ALA A 150 16.94 -21.46 -12.63
N ALA A 151 15.89 -20.68 -12.89
CA ALA A 151 14.89 -20.35 -11.90
C ALA A 151 14.24 -21.65 -11.40
N ALA A 152 14.36 -21.93 -10.12
CA ALA A 152 13.51 -22.92 -9.47
C ALA A 152 12.04 -22.48 -9.64
N PRO A 153 11.10 -23.39 -9.95
CA PRO A 153 9.69 -23.02 -9.98
C PRO A 153 9.28 -22.52 -8.59
N PRO A 154 8.39 -21.51 -8.49
CA PRO A 154 7.89 -21.06 -7.20
C PRO A 154 7.26 -22.25 -6.48
N ALA A 155 7.64 -22.44 -5.23
CA ALA A 155 7.12 -23.49 -4.37
C ALA A 155 5.59 -23.43 -4.38
N ILE A 156 4.97 -24.43 -5.01
CA ILE A 156 3.52 -24.62 -4.99
C ILE A 156 3.12 -24.68 -3.52
N TRP A 157 2.26 -23.74 -3.12
CA TRP A 157 1.64 -23.71 -1.81
C TRP A 157 0.97 -25.07 -1.59
N ARG A 158 1.35 -25.79 -0.52
CA ARG A 158 0.72 -27.06 -0.15
C ARG A 158 -0.22 -26.80 1.02
N PRO A 159 -1.55 -26.91 0.84
CA PRO A 159 -2.47 -27.00 1.97
C PRO A 159 -2.14 -28.28 2.73
N TRP A 160 -2.01 -28.16 4.05
CA TRP A 160 -2.00 -29.29 4.98
C TRP A 160 -3.30 -30.09 4.92
#